data_AF-A0A859D2M5-F1
#
_entry.id   AF-A0A859D2M5-F1
#
_cell.length_a   1.000
_cell.length_b   1.000
_cell.length_c   1.000
_cell.angle_alpha   90.00
_cell.angle_beta   90.00
_cell.angle_gamma   90.00
#
_symmetry.space_group_name_H-M   'P 1'
#
loop_
_entity.id
_entity.type
_entity.pdbx_description
1 polymer ?
#
loop_
_entity_poly.entity_id
_entity_poly.type
_entity_poly.pdbx_seq_one_letter_code
_entity_poly.pdbx_strand_id
1 'polypeptide(L)'
;MGMSKKLIVVIAGLSLGACSSTGDKNTFMAYGDLQDKVRAHDEQWQSIQPKLDRIDALEAELAALKQGDNPAMPADSMSSNDNIMADESMAAMNVAPAVTAAPLDDQGNTMPMAETPKKQAKMVNAAPVVAAPLVNQEQEYGVQVASYGNRDEAVRGWKVLLKDYPTSFDGLIPLVNEKEVKGRTMYQLKVGPFMEKSFSSNFCKMLKEKGKDCLVTQYNGETFAAY
;
A
#
# COMPACT_ATOMS: atom_id res chain seq x y z
N MET A 1 33.53 13.75 -63.59
CA MET A 1 33.31 13.08 -62.28
C MET A 1 34.45 13.52 -61.36
N GLY A 2 34.12 14.13 -60.21
CA GLY A 2 35.07 14.38 -59.10
C GLY A 2 35.87 15.68 -59.12
N MET A 3 35.24 16.84 -58.86
CA MET A 3 35.95 18.05 -58.45
C MET A 3 36.05 18.10 -56.92
N SER A 4 37.24 17.82 -56.39
CA SER A 4 37.59 18.10 -55.00
C SER A 4 38.01 19.57 -54.86
N LYS A 5 37.15 20.42 -54.29
CA LYS A 5 37.50 21.79 -53.93
C LYS A 5 37.52 21.92 -52.40
N LYS A 6 38.73 22.12 -51.87
CA LYS A 6 39.05 22.16 -50.46
C LYS A 6 38.44 23.37 -49.75
N LEU A 7 38.01 23.11 -48.53
CA LEU A 7 37.62 23.99 -47.42
C LEU A 7 38.11 25.45 -47.53
N ILE A 8 37.17 26.39 -47.51
CA ILE A 8 37.38 27.74 -46.99
C ILE A 8 36.86 27.73 -45.55
N VAL A 9 37.78 27.86 -44.59
CA VAL A 9 37.48 28.03 -43.17
C VAL A 9 37.09 29.48 -42.94
N VAL A 10 35.81 29.75 -42.72
CA VAL A 10 35.31 31.04 -42.25
C VAL A 10 35.10 30.93 -40.75
N ILE A 11 36.07 31.40 -39.97
CA ILE A 11 35.92 31.62 -38.53
C ILE A 11 35.11 32.91 -38.37
N ALA A 12 33.79 32.77 -38.27
CA ALA A 12 32.92 33.83 -37.81
C ALA A 12 32.85 33.74 -36.29
N GLY A 13 33.45 34.74 -35.62
CA GLY A 13 33.43 34.86 -34.16
C GLY A 13 32.00 34.91 -33.63
N LEU A 14 31.63 33.85 -32.90
CA LEU A 14 30.45 33.86 -32.04
C LEU A 14 30.77 34.71 -30.82
N SER A 15 30.37 35.97 -30.88
CA SER A 15 30.19 36.83 -29.72
C SER A 15 29.21 36.15 -28.77
N LEU A 16 29.73 35.43 -27.78
CA LEU A 16 28.94 34.94 -26.65
C LEU A 16 28.50 36.17 -25.86
N GLY A 17 27.26 36.60 -26.11
CA GLY A 17 26.55 37.50 -25.22
C GLY A 17 26.46 36.84 -23.85
N ALA A 18 27.19 37.39 -22.89
CA ALA A 18 27.05 37.07 -21.48
C ALA A 18 25.63 37.46 -21.05
N CYS A 19 24.75 36.46 -20.92
CA CYS A 19 23.55 36.59 -20.09
C CYS A 19 24.01 36.65 -18.64
N SER A 20 24.23 37.86 -18.13
CA SER A 20 24.24 38.11 -16.69
C SER A 20 22.79 38.04 -16.21
N SER A 21 22.39 36.86 -15.70
CA SER A 21 21.15 36.70 -14.94
C SER A 21 21.50 36.46 -13.49
N THR A 22 21.69 37.55 -12.76
CA THR A 22 21.66 37.57 -11.29
C THR A 22 20.27 37.18 -10.83
N GLY A 23 20.16 35.94 -10.35
CA GLY A 23 18.97 35.39 -9.72
C GLY A 23 19.39 34.37 -8.69
N ASP A 24 19.80 34.86 -7.52
CA ASP A 24 20.08 34.05 -6.34
C ASP A 24 18.87 33.18 -5.99
N LYS A 25 19.00 31.88 -6.30
CA LYS A 25 18.33 30.72 -5.68
C LYS A 25 18.98 29.47 -6.26
N ASN A 26 20.16 29.14 -5.73
CA ASN A 26 20.87 27.91 -6.09
C ASN A 26 20.08 26.68 -5.59
N THR A 27 19.28 26.08 -6.47
CA THR A 27 18.79 24.69 -6.35
C THR A 27 19.65 23.74 -7.18
N PHE A 28 20.96 24.01 -7.24
CA PHE A 28 21.94 23.09 -7.80
C PHE A 28 22.73 22.54 -6.62
N MET A 29 22.50 21.27 -6.25
CA MET A 29 23.36 20.58 -5.30
C MET A 29 24.78 20.65 -5.85
N ALA A 30 25.66 21.34 -5.13
CA ALA A 30 27.05 21.46 -5.53
C ALA A 30 27.68 20.06 -5.57
N TYR A 31 28.67 19.86 -6.44
CA TYR A 31 29.34 18.57 -6.60
C TYR A 31 29.90 18.00 -5.27
N GLY A 32 30.30 18.87 -4.33
CA GLY A 32 30.70 18.47 -2.98
C GLY A 32 29.56 17.88 -2.13
N ASP A 33 28.37 18.48 -2.18
CA ASP A 33 27.16 17.98 -1.47
C ASP A 33 26.75 16.59 -2.01
N LEU A 34 26.91 16.38 -3.32
CA LEU A 34 26.66 15.08 -3.93
C LEU A 34 27.66 14.01 -3.46
N GLN A 35 28.95 14.35 -3.35
CA GLN A 35 29.97 13.43 -2.84
C GLN A 35 29.72 13.06 -1.37
N ASP A 36 29.35 14.04 -0.55
CA ASP A 36 29.04 13.79 0.87
C ASP A 36 27.83 12.88 1.02
N LYS A 37 26.83 13.02 0.15
CA LYS A 37 25.64 12.17 0.14
C LYS A 37 25.94 10.74 -0.33
N VAL A 38 26.83 10.58 -1.31
CA VAL A 38 27.31 9.26 -1.75
C VAL A 38 28.05 8.56 -0.62
N ARG A 39 28.97 9.26 0.04
CA ARG A 39 29.72 8.71 1.18
C ARG A 39 28.82 8.34 2.35
N ALA A 40 27.84 9.17 2.67
CA ALA A 40 26.86 8.87 3.72
C ALA A 40 26.02 7.62 3.38
N HIS A 41 25.69 7.41 2.11
CA HIS A 41 24.99 6.21 1.66
C HIS A 41 25.89 4.97 1.73
N ASP A 42 27.16 5.07 1.36
CA ASP A 42 28.12 3.96 1.49
C ASP A 42 28.30 3.52 2.95
N GLU A 43 28.36 4.48 3.89
CA GLU A 43 28.39 4.19 5.34
C GLU A 43 27.12 3.45 5.79
N GLN A 44 25.95 3.84 5.28
CA GLN A 44 24.69 3.13 5.54
C GLN A 44 24.73 1.69 5.00
N TRP A 45 25.25 1.46 3.80
CA TRP A 45 25.39 0.12 3.22
C TRP A 45 26.36 -0.77 4.01
N GLN A 46 27.50 -0.22 4.43
CA GLN A 46 28.47 -0.94 5.26
C GLN A 46 27.86 -1.37 6.61
N SER A 47 27.00 -0.54 7.20
CA SER A 47 26.30 -0.90 8.45
C SER A 47 25.28 -2.04 8.30
N ILE A 48 24.81 -2.30 7.07
CA ILE A 48 23.84 -3.35 6.75
C ILE A 48 24.55 -4.67 6.39
N GLN A 49 25.78 -4.62 5.90
CA GLN A 49 26.59 -5.80 5.56
C GLN A 49 26.63 -6.88 6.67
N PRO A 50 26.92 -6.58 7.95
CA PRO A 50 26.93 -7.61 9.00
C PRO A 50 25.53 -8.18 9.31
N LYS A 51 24.44 -7.47 8.95
CA LYS A 51 23.09 -8.00 9.08
C LYS A 51 22.78 -9.04 8.01
N LEU A 52 23.35 -8.89 6.81
CA LEU A 52 23.27 -9.89 5.74
C LEU A 52 24.07 -11.14 6.10
N ASP A 53 25.28 -10.99 6.62
CA ASP A 53 26.10 -12.12 7.09
C ASP A 53 25.39 -12.95 8.17
N ARG A 54 24.61 -12.29 9.04
CA ARG A 54 23.77 -12.95 10.04
C ARG A 54 22.61 -13.74 9.42
N ILE A 55 22.05 -13.27 8.31
CA ILE A 55 20.99 -13.99 7.59
C ILE A 55 21.58 -15.26 6.98
N ASP A 56 22.75 -15.18 6.34
CA ASP A 56 23.43 -16.35 5.76
C ASP A 56 23.77 -17.41 6.82
N ALA A 57 24.21 -16.98 8.01
CA ALA A 57 24.44 -17.88 9.14
C ALA A 57 23.15 -18.58 9.62
N LEU A 58 22.04 -17.84 9.70
CA LEU A 58 20.74 -18.39 10.08
C LEU A 58 20.20 -19.34 8.99
N GLU A 59 20.45 -19.08 7.71
CA GLU A 59 20.09 -19.99 6.63
C GLU A 59 20.87 -21.31 6.72
N ALA A 60 22.15 -21.26 7.12
CA ALA A 60 22.94 -22.45 7.39
C ALA A 60 22.44 -23.25 8.60
N GLU A 61 22.05 -22.58 9.69
CA GLU A 61 21.44 -23.21 10.87
C GLU A 61 20.09 -23.87 10.52
N LEU A 62 19.25 -23.19 9.73
CA LEU A 62 18.00 -23.75 9.25
C LEU A 62 18.21 -24.91 8.26
N ALA A 63 19.26 -24.87 7.46
CA ALA A 63 19.63 -25.97 6.57
C ALA A 63 20.06 -27.22 7.37
N ALA A 64 20.79 -27.05 8.47
CA ALA A 64 21.15 -28.14 9.39
C ALA A 64 19.92 -28.72 10.11
N LEU A 65 19.01 -27.86 10.58
CA LEU A 65 17.75 -28.30 11.19
C LEU A 65 16.83 -29.04 10.21
N LYS A 66 16.80 -28.64 8.94
CA LYS A 66 16.05 -29.35 7.88
C LYS A 66 16.65 -30.71 7.52
N GLN A 67 17.95 -30.91 7.73
CA GLN A 67 18.63 -32.19 7.48
C GLN A 67 18.44 -33.21 8.61
N GLY A 68 17.79 -32.84 9.72
CA GLY A 68 17.43 -33.77 10.78
C GLY A 68 18.63 -34.37 11.50
N ASP A 69 19.72 -33.60 11.63
CA ASP A 69 20.89 -34.06 12.38
C ASP A 69 20.64 -33.81 13.88
N ASN A 70 20.25 -34.88 14.56
CA ASN A 70 20.10 -34.92 16.00
C ASN A 70 21.44 -35.42 16.56
N PRO A 71 22.38 -34.56 16.99
CA PRO A 71 23.60 -35.06 17.62
C PRO A 71 23.19 -35.75 18.93
N ALA A 72 23.44 -37.06 18.96
CA ALA A 72 23.16 -37.92 20.09
C ALA A 72 23.72 -37.33 21.40
N MET A 73 22.84 -37.21 22.39
CA MET A 73 23.22 -37.12 23.80
C MET A 73 24.20 -38.26 24.14
N PRO A 74 25.32 -38.03 24.85
CA PRO A 74 25.89 -39.06 25.68
C PRO A 74 25.05 -39.16 26.96
N ALA A 75 24.41 -40.32 27.12
CA ALA A 75 23.79 -40.72 28.37
C ALA A 75 24.90 -41.01 29.40
N ASP A 76 25.02 -40.17 30.42
CA ASP A 76 25.54 -40.61 31.71
C ASP A 76 25.12 -39.64 32.83
N SER A 77 24.16 -40.10 33.63
CA SER A 77 24.12 -40.01 35.09
C SER A 77 22.68 -40.09 35.57
N MET A 78 22.32 -41.30 35.99
CA MET A 78 21.26 -41.50 36.97
C MET A 78 21.67 -40.84 38.29
N SER A 79 20.75 -40.08 38.89
CA SER A 79 20.63 -40.09 40.34
C SER A 79 19.15 -40.02 40.69
N SER A 80 18.60 -41.20 40.92
CA SER A 80 17.33 -41.40 41.61
C SER A 80 17.36 -40.69 42.95
N ASN A 81 16.28 -40.00 43.29
CA ASN A 81 15.86 -39.90 44.67
C ASN A 81 14.35 -40.04 44.70
N ASP A 82 13.91 -41.29 44.81
CA ASP A 82 12.55 -41.63 45.20
C ASP A 82 12.34 -41.14 46.63
N ASN A 83 11.33 -40.30 46.82
CA ASN A 83 10.66 -40.19 48.11
C ASN A 83 9.17 -40.08 47.86
N ILE A 84 8.51 -41.25 47.92
CA ILE A 84 7.06 -41.38 48.00
C ILE A 84 6.70 -41.28 49.48
N MET A 85 5.92 -40.27 49.84
CA MET A 85 4.92 -40.37 50.90
C MET A 85 3.65 -39.73 50.38
N ALA A 86 2.63 -40.56 50.21
CA ALA A 86 1.27 -40.14 49.95
C ALA A 86 0.69 -39.52 51.22
N ASP A 87 -0.03 -38.41 51.08
CA ASP A 87 -1.28 -38.23 51.83
C ASP A 87 -2.20 -37.18 51.18
N GLU A 88 -3.43 -37.62 50.99
CA GLU A 88 -4.72 -36.92 51.00
C GLU A 88 -4.87 -35.46 50.49
N SER A 89 -5.69 -35.35 49.44
CA SER A 89 -6.82 -34.41 49.30
C SER A 89 -6.60 -32.92 49.58
N MET A 90 -6.70 -32.08 48.53
CA MET A 90 -7.63 -30.95 48.52
C MET A 90 -7.74 -30.28 47.13
N ALA A 91 -8.99 -30.24 46.65
CA ALA A 91 -9.64 -29.16 45.89
C ALA A 91 -9.00 -28.60 44.61
N ALA A 92 -9.59 -29.00 43.48
CA ALA A 92 -9.65 -28.21 42.26
C ALA A 92 -10.37 -26.87 42.50
N MET A 93 -9.78 -25.75 42.08
CA MET A 93 -10.47 -24.47 41.96
C MET A 93 -10.66 -24.13 40.48
N ASN A 94 -11.92 -24.19 40.07
CA ASN A 94 -12.43 -23.76 38.78
C ASN A 94 -12.31 -22.25 38.61
N VAL A 95 -12.04 -21.87 37.35
CA VAL A 95 -12.10 -20.50 36.83
C VAL A 95 -13.54 -20.19 36.40
N ALA A 96 -14.11 -19.09 36.88
CA ALA A 96 -15.19 -18.35 36.20
C ALA A 96 -15.33 -16.93 36.79
N PRO A 97 -15.32 -15.84 35.97
CA PRO A 97 -15.82 -14.55 36.41
C PRO A 97 -17.32 -14.44 36.11
N ALA A 98 -18.09 -14.13 37.15
CA ALA A 98 -19.52 -13.86 37.08
C ALA A 98 -19.80 -12.47 36.49
N VAL A 99 -20.67 -12.41 35.49
CA VAL A 99 -21.32 -11.18 35.00
C VAL A 99 -22.63 -10.97 35.77
N THR A 100 -22.76 -9.81 36.40
CA THR A 100 -23.96 -9.42 37.14
C THR A 100 -24.91 -8.64 36.22
N ALA A 101 -26.14 -9.13 36.07
CA ALA A 101 -27.24 -8.44 35.40
C ALA A 101 -28.10 -7.68 36.41
N ALA A 102 -28.69 -6.56 35.98
CA ALA A 102 -29.72 -5.80 36.68
C ALA A 102 -30.62 -5.10 35.62
N PRO A 103 -31.84 -4.61 35.96
CA PRO A 103 -33.08 -5.34 35.70
C PRO A 103 -34.02 -4.69 34.67
N LEU A 104 -34.99 -5.50 34.23
CA LEU A 104 -36.12 -5.14 33.38
C LEU A 104 -37.23 -4.44 34.17
N ASP A 105 -37.81 -3.39 33.58
CA ASP A 105 -39.13 -2.86 33.95
C ASP A 105 -40.03 -2.78 32.71
N ASP A 106 -41.32 -2.92 32.99
CA ASP A 106 -42.42 -3.42 32.17
C ASP A 106 -43.33 -2.30 31.61
N GLN A 107 -44.18 -2.71 30.66
CA GLN A 107 -45.48 -2.15 30.26
C GLN A 107 -45.57 -1.30 28.98
N GLY A 108 -46.38 -1.78 28.02
CA GLY A 108 -46.73 -0.97 26.85
C GLY A 108 -47.68 -1.49 25.76
N ASN A 109 -48.33 -2.65 25.89
CA ASN A 109 -49.63 -2.99 25.28
C ASN A 109 -49.84 -3.11 23.74
N THR A 110 -50.68 -4.10 23.37
CA THR A 110 -51.50 -4.29 22.15
C THR A 110 -50.94 -5.09 20.94
N MET A 111 -51.52 -6.28 20.72
CA MET A 111 -51.69 -6.98 19.42
C MET A 111 -53.15 -6.72 18.91
N PRO A 112 -53.63 -7.16 17.71
CA PRO A 112 -53.05 -8.05 16.69
C PRO A 112 -53.28 -7.69 15.19
N MET A 113 -52.53 -8.41 14.34
CA MET A 113 -52.78 -8.91 12.96
C MET A 113 -53.70 -8.16 11.98
N ALA A 114 -53.14 -7.82 10.80
CA ALA A 114 -53.83 -7.94 9.51
C ALA A 114 -52.84 -8.18 8.35
N GLU A 115 -52.89 -9.42 7.84
CA GLU A 115 -52.78 -9.91 6.46
C GLU A 115 -51.69 -9.43 5.47
N THR A 116 -51.01 -10.43 4.91
CA THR A 116 -50.12 -10.39 3.75
C THR A 116 -50.91 -10.28 2.43
N PRO A 117 -50.28 -9.80 1.34
CA PRO A 117 -50.10 -10.72 0.22
C PRO A 117 -48.66 -10.81 -0.31
N LYS A 118 -48.20 -12.05 -0.26
CA LYS A 118 -47.14 -12.75 -1.01
C LYS A 118 -46.87 -12.14 -2.41
N LYS A 119 -45.71 -11.49 -2.61
CA LYS A 119 -45.13 -11.30 -3.95
C LYS A 119 -43.96 -12.27 -4.14
N GLN A 120 -44.12 -13.06 -5.17
CA GLN A 120 -43.38 -14.27 -5.53
C GLN A 120 -41.86 -14.08 -5.55
N ALA A 121 -41.16 -15.01 -4.90
CA ALA A 121 -39.76 -15.27 -5.12
C ALA A 121 -39.55 -15.77 -6.55
N LYS A 122 -38.75 -15.04 -7.33
CA LYS A 122 -38.15 -15.58 -8.55
C LYS A 122 -36.71 -15.92 -8.22
N MET A 123 -36.49 -17.22 -8.04
CA MET A 123 -35.19 -17.86 -7.91
C MET A 123 -34.42 -17.60 -9.21
N VAL A 124 -33.41 -16.73 -9.16
CA VAL A 124 -32.40 -16.63 -10.20
C VAL A 124 -31.12 -17.21 -9.63
N ASN A 125 -30.66 -18.26 -10.29
CA ASN A 125 -29.45 -19.02 -10.01
C ASN A 125 -28.28 -18.10 -9.65
N ALA A 126 -27.74 -18.28 -8.45
CA ALA A 126 -26.49 -17.66 -8.03
C ALA A 126 -25.33 -18.27 -8.84
N ALA A 127 -24.86 -17.53 -9.85
CA ALA A 127 -23.47 -17.68 -10.29
C ALA A 127 -22.56 -17.16 -9.17
N PRO A 128 -21.37 -17.75 -8.96
CA PRO A 128 -20.45 -17.24 -7.94
C PRO A 128 -19.90 -15.90 -8.46
N VAL A 129 -20.54 -14.80 -8.05
CA VAL A 129 -19.94 -13.48 -8.17
C VAL A 129 -18.77 -13.51 -7.20
N VAL A 130 -17.56 -13.57 -7.72
CA VAL A 130 -16.35 -13.33 -6.95
C VAL A 130 -16.53 -11.95 -6.33
N ALA A 131 -16.86 -11.91 -5.05
CA ALA A 131 -17.04 -10.67 -4.32
C ALA A 131 -15.68 -9.98 -4.34
N ALA A 132 -15.56 -8.91 -5.13
CA ALA A 132 -14.43 -8.01 -5.02
C ALA A 132 -14.39 -7.53 -3.55
N PRO A 133 -13.22 -7.54 -2.90
CA PRO A 133 -13.14 -7.17 -1.49
C PRO A 133 -13.65 -5.73 -1.33
N LEU A 134 -14.70 -5.58 -0.53
CA LEU A 134 -15.11 -4.28 -0.02
C LEU A 134 -14.00 -3.84 0.93
N VAL A 135 -13.09 -2.98 0.45
CA VAL A 135 -12.00 -2.45 1.26
C VAL A 135 -12.61 -1.67 2.43
N ASN A 136 -12.31 -2.14 3.65
CA ASN A 136 -12.88 -1.62 4.88
C ASN A 136 -12.45 -0.16 5.09
N GLN A 137 -13.43 0.73 5.19
CA GLN A 137 -13.33 2.19 5.04
C GLN A 137 -12.76 2.92 6.27
N GLU A 138 -11.82 2.35 7.01
CA GLU A 138 -11.16 3.04 8.12
C GLU A 138 -10.14 4.05 7.57
N GLN A 139 -10.64 5.23 7.20
CA GLN A 139 -9.89 6.47 6.91
C GLN A 139 -8.67 6.34 5.97
N GLU A 140 -8.70 5.46 4.98
CA GLU A 140 -7.63 5.40 3.98
C GLU A 140 -7.65 6.65 3.07
N TYR A 141 -6.46 7.21 2.84
CA TYR A 141 -6.28 8.38 1.99
C TYR A 141 -6.04 7.95 0.54
N GLY A 142 -6.56 8.74 -0.40
CA GLY A 142 -6.45 8.49 -1.83
C GLY A 142 -6.15 9.76 -2.59
N VAL A 143 -5.82 9.60 -3.87
CA VAL A 143 -5.67 10.73 -4.80
C VAL A 143 -6.60 10.53 -5.98
N GLN A 144 -7.50 11.48 -6.19
CA GLN A 144 -8.30 11.57 -7.40
C GLN A 144 -7.44 12.16 -8.52
N VAL A 145 -7.31 11.42 -9.62
CA VAL A 145 -6.44 11.76 -10.76
C VAL A 145 -7.22 12.16 -12.01
N ALA A 146 -8.53 11.90 -12.03
CA ALA A 146 -9.43 12.34 -13.10
C ALA A 146 -10.91 12.23 -12.66
N SER A 147 -11.80 12.83 -13.46
CA SER A 147 -13.25 12.67 -13.33
C SER A 147 -13.87 12.60 -14.72
N TYR A 148 -14.74 11.61 -14.94
CA TYR A 148 -15.33 11.33 -16.25
C TYR A 148 -16.86 11.39 -16.21
N GLY A 149 -17.49 11.53 -17.38
CA GLY A 149 -18.96 11.56 -17.50
C GLY A 149 -19.60 10.17 -17.48
N ASN A 150 -18.82 9.11 -17.72
CA ASN A 150 -19.28 7.72 -17.62
C ASN A 150 -18.20 6.81 -17.03
N ARG A 151 -18.63 5.65 -16.53
CA ARG A 151 -17.76 4.65 -15.87
C ARG A 151 -16.72 4.07 -16.81
N ASP A 152 -17.09 3.76 -18.05
CA ASP A 152 -16.19 3.13 -19.02
C ASP A 152 -15.05 4.06 -19.45
N GLU A 153 -15.30 5.37 -19.53
CA GLU A 153 -14.28 6.40 -19.72
C GLU A 153 -13.31 6.46 -18.57
N ALA A 154 -13.75 6.28 -17.32
CA ALA A 154 -12.86 6.21 -16.18
C ALA A 154 -11.91 5.02 -16.27
N VAL A 155 -12.44 3.86 -16.64
CA VAL A 155 -11.64 2.64 -16.84
C VAL A 155 -10.67 2.79 -18.01
N ARG A 156 -11.10 3.33 -19.16
CA ARG A 156 -10.21 3.59 -20.30
C ARG A 156 -9.15 4.65 -19.97
N GLY A 157 -9.55 5.69 -19.26
CA GLY A 157 -8.67 6.77 -18.82
C GLY A 157 -7.55 6.29 -17.89
N TRP A 158 -7.80 5.23 -17.10
CA TRP A 158 -6.75 4.57 -16.34
C TRP A 158 -5.65 3.97 -17.23
N LYS A 159 -6.03 3.30 -18.33
CA LYS A 159 -5.05 2.73 -19.27
C LYS A 159 -4.20 3.83 -19.94
N VAL A 160 -4.81 4.97 -20.26
CA VAL A 160 -4.10 6.13 -20.78
C VAL A 160 -3.11 6.67 -19.75
N LEU A 161 -3.52 6.78 -18.48
CA LEU A 161 -2.65 7.21 -17.38
C LEU A 161 -1.43 6.31 -17.20
N LEU A 162 -1.60 4.99 -17.25
CA LEU A 162 -0.49 4.05 -17.15
C LEU A 162 0.48 4.18 -18.34
N LYS A 163 -0.02 4.52 -19.53
CA LYS A 163 0.83 4.76 -20.70
C LYS A 163 1.63 6.06 -20.57
N ASP A 164 0.99 7.12 -20.09
CA ASP A 164 1.61 8.45 -19.99
C ASP A 164 2.58 8.55 -18.80
N TYR A 165 2.36 7.75 -17.75
CA TYR A 165 3.13 7.76 -16.50
C TYR A 165 3.48 6.34 -16.03
N PRO A 166 4.31 5.59 -16.78
CA PRO A 166 4.48 4.14 -16.64
C PRO A 166 4.97 3.67 -15.27
N THR A 167 5.72 4.49 -14.54
CA THR A 167 6.26 4.15 -13.22
C THR A 167 5.61 4.91 -12.06
N SER A 168 4.73 5.87 -12.37
CA SER A 168 4.20 6.77 -11.33
C SER A 168 3.04 6.18 -10.55
N PHE A 169 2.48 5.05 -11.01
CA PHE A 169 1.33 4.42 -10.39
C PHE A 169 1.64 3.00 -9.90
N ASP A 170 2.92 2.60 -9.89
CA ASP A 170 3.34 1.27 -9.50
C ASP A 170 2.93 0.95 -8.07
N GLY A 171 2.32 -0.23 -7.89
CA GLY A 171 1.81 -0.68 -6.59
C GLY A 171 0.55 0.03 -6.10
N LEU A 172 0.01 1.00 -6.86
CA LEU A 172 -1.26 1.65 -6.51
C LEU A 172 -2.45 0.92 -7.13
N ILE A 173 -3.52 0.84 -6.36
CA ILE A 173 -4.78 0.21 -6.78
C ILE A 173 -5.75 1.31 -7.22
N PRO A 174 -6.31 1.23 -8.43
CA PRO A 174 -7.29 2.20 -8.90
C PRO A 174 -8.72 1.83 -8.46
N LEU A 175 -9.50 2.84 -8.10
CA LEU A 175 -10.94 2.75 -7.82
C LEU A 175 -11.71 3.76 -8.68
N VAL A 176 -12.96 3.42 -9.01
CA VAL A 176 -13.93 4.37 -9.57
C VAL A 176 -14.99 4.66 -8.52
N ASN A 177 -15.09 5.92 -8.10
CA ASN A 177 -16.14 6.39 -7.22
C ASN A 177 -17.18 7.19 -8.01
N GLU A 178 -18.43 6.72 -8.01
CA GLU A 178 -19.56 7.50 -8.52
C GLU A 178 -19.91 8.62 -7.53
N LYS A 179 -20.10 9.84 -8.04
CA LYS A 179 -20.49 10.99 -7.22
C LYS A 179 -21.27 12.01 -8.03
N GLU A 180 -22.33 12.54 -7.44
CA GLU A 180 -23.03 13.69 -8.02
C GLU A 180 -22.25 14.99 -7.76
N VAL A 181 -21.96 15.72 -8.83
CA VAL A 181 -21.25 17.01 -8.79
C VAL A 181 -22.07 18.02 -9.57
N LYS A 182 -22.64 19.01 -8.87
CA LYS A 182 -23.46 20.08 -9.48
C LYS A 182 -24.62 19.55 -10.34
N GLY A 183 -25.35 18.55 -9.84
CA GLY A 183 -26.51 17.97 -10.54
C GLY A 183 -26.15 17.01 -11.69
N ARG A 184 -24.88 16.61 -11.82
CA ARG A 184 -24.42 15.64 -12.82
C ARG A 184 -23.69 14.49 -12.14
N THR A 185 -24.03 13.26 -12.51
CA THR A 185 -23.26 12.08 -12.10
C THR A 185 -21.89 12.11 -12.76
N MET A 186 -20.85 11.98 -11.94
CA MET A 186 -19.46 11.96 -12.36
C MET A 186 -18.77 10.72 -11.79
N TYR A 187 -17.84 10.15 -12.57
CA TYR A 187 -17.07 8.97 -12.20
C TYR A 187 -15.63 9.38 -11.90
N GLN A 188 -15.29 9.43 -10.61
CA GLN A 188 -13.99 9.87 -10.12
C GLN A 188 -13.02 8.70 -10.12
N LEU A 189 -11.91 8.85 -10.84
CA LEU A 189 -10.82 7.88 -10.83
C LEU A 189 -9.86 8.21 -9.68
N LYS A 190 -9.75 7.30 -8.73
CA LYS A 190 -8.94 7.44 -7.52
C LYS A 190 -7.87 6.36 -7.44
N VAL A 191 -6.75 6.67 -6.81
CA VAL A 191 -5.64 5.72 -6.57
C VAL A 191 -5.22 5.73 -5.11
N GLY A 192 -4.76 4.59 -4.62
CA GLY A 192 -4.35 4.37 -3.23
C GLY A 192 -4.24 2.87 -2.91
N PRO A 193 -4.42 2.46 -1.65
CA PRO A 193 -4.58 3.30 -0.46
C PRO A 193 -3.26 3.92 0.01
N PHE A 194 -3.33 5.11 0.59
CA PHE A 194 -2.23 5.73 1.33
C PHE A 194 -2.58 5.74 2.83
N MET A 195 -1.61 5.35 3.66
CA MET A 195 -1.80 5.27 5.12
C MET A 195 -1.89 6.65 5.78
N GLU A 196 -1.16 7.64 5.24
CA GLU A 196 -1.19 9.00 5.75
C GLU A 196 -1.58 10.00 4.65
N LYS A 197 -2.27 11.06 5.07
CA LYS A 197 -2.60 12.20 4.21
C LYS A 197 -1.37 12.85 3.57
N SER A 198 -0.24 12.84 4.28
CA SER A 198 1.05 13.38 3.83
C SER A 198 1.51 12.68 2.55
N PHE A 199 1.40 11.35 2.47
CA PHE A 199 1.75 10.57 1.29
C PHE A 199 0.87 10.91 0.09
N SER A 200 -0.46 11.00 0.26
CA SER A 200 -1.36 11.46 -0.81
C SER A 200 -1.02 12.87 -1.30
N SER A 201 -0.66 13.77 -0.38
CA SER A 201 -0.31 15.15 -0.70
C SER A 201 1.00 15.22 -1.50
N ASN A 202 2.02 14.48 -1.09
CA ASN A 202 3.30 14.37 -1.80
C ASN A 202 3.14 13.71 -3.18
N PHE A 203 2.35 12.64 -3.25
CA PHE A 203 2.04 11.97 -4.50
C PHE A 203 1.35 12.92 -5.49
N CYS A 204 0.33 13.65 -5.02
CA CYS A 204 -0.36 14.62 -5.85
C CYS A 204 0.56 15.78 -6.27
N LYS A 205 1.44 16.27 -5.39
CA LYS A 205 2.45 17.27 -5.75
C LYS A 205 3.37 16.77 -6.87
N MET A 206 3.87 15.54 -6.76
CA MET A 206 4.73 14.92 -7.78
C MET A 206 4.01 14.76 -9.13
N LEU A 207 2.72 14.43 -9.14
CA LEU A 207 1.91 14.43 -10.37
C LEU A 207 1.80 15.83 -10.98
N LYS A 208 1.55 16.86 -10.16
CA LYS A 208 1.46 18.26 -10.63
C LYS A 208 2.77 18.77 -11.21
N GLU A 209 3.90 18.41 -10.63
CA GLU A 209 5.23 18.71 -11.18
C GLU A 209 5.45 18.06 -12.56
N LYS A 210 4.80 16.91 -12.81
CA LYS A 210 4.75 16.24 -14.12
C LYS A 210 3.65 16.74 -15.05
N GLY A 211 2.93 17.81 -14.68
CA GLY A 211 1.86 18.41 -15.48
C GLY A 211 0.50 17.71 -15.35
N LYS A 212 0.34 16.79 -14.39
CA LYS A 212 -0.93 16.09 -14.12
C LYS A 212 -1.64 16.68 -12.91
N ASP A 213 -2.86 17.16 -13.11
CA ASP A 213 -3.68 17.64 -11.99
C ASP A 213 -4.25 16.48 -11.15
N CYS A 214 -4.50 16.76 -9.88
CA CYS A 214 -4.98 15.81 -8.90
C CYS A 214 -5.55 16.49 -7.66
N LEU A 215 -6.34 15.71 -6.90
CA LEU A 215 -6.96 16.12 -5.64
C LEU A 215 -6.80 15.03 -4.57
N VAL A 216 -6.32 15.40 -3.38
CA VAL A 216 -6.29 14.51 -2.21
C VAL A 216 -7.71 14.27 -1.71
N THR A 217 -8.07 13.01 -1.49
CA THR A 217 -9.44 12.58 -1.16
C THR A 217 -9.42 11.34 -0.26
N GLN A 218 -10.59 10.83 0.11
CA GLN A 218 -10.72 9.51 0.71
C GLN A 218 -10.58 8.44 -0.38
N TYR A 219 -9.90 7.34 -0.05
CA TYR A 219 -9.80 6.17 -0.90
C TYR A 219 -11.07 5.31 -0.77
N ASN A 220 -12.03 5.56 -1.64
CA ASN A 220 -13.31 4.85 -1.71
C ASN A 220 -13.75 4.68 -3.16
N GLY A 221 -14.72 3.80 -3.38
CA GLY A 221 -15.26 3.46 -4.70
C GLY A 221 -15.14 1.98 -4.99
N GLU A 222 -15.42 1.62 -6.24
CA GLU A 222 -15.39 0.24 -6.72
C GLU A 222 -14.08 -0.07 -7.42
N THR A 223 -13.54 -1.26 -7.16
CA THR A 223 -12.45 -1.81 -7.97
C THR A 223 -12.96 -2.16 -9.37
N PHE A 224 -12.04 -2.21 -10.33
CA PHE A 224 -12.32 -2.64 -11.68
C PHE A 224 -11.14 -3.43 -12.24
N ALA A 225 -11.40 -4.28 -13.23
CA ALA A 225 -10.35 -4.99 -13.94
C ALA A 225 -9.48 -3.98 -14.70
N ALA A 226 -8.27 -3.74 -14.20
CA ALA A 226 -7.34 -2.76 -14.75
C ALA A 226 -6.49 -3.29 -15.93
N TYR A 227 -6.76 -4.52 -16.38
CA TYR A 227 -5.98 -5.25 -17.38
C TYR A 227 -6.40 -4.87 -18.82
#